data_AF-A0A972S2U2-F1
#
_entry.id   AF-A0A972S2U2-F1
#
_cell.length_a   1.000
_cell.length_b   1.000
_cell.length_c   1.000
_cell.angle_alpha   90.00
_cell.angle_beta   90.00
_cell.angle_gamma   90.00
#
_symmetry.space_group_name_H-M   'P 1'
#
loop_
_entity.id
_entity.type
_entity.pdbx_description
1 polymer ?
#
loop_
_entity_poly.entity_id
_entity_poly.type
_entity_poly.pdbx_seq_one_letter_code
_entity_poly.pdbx_strand_id
1 'polypeptide(L)'
;MRLIHINPTKKTVEEIDLKVEANTFYTFFSSILIDELPTLNNHTIYLDANALSEKKTPYFIADQIVLGEALILGRNGFEEVDATLSVAEVQTLVNYNVPQFYLDVLDLLAQTDVNLYRAFYVEHNNQKMELNIAWVLYFFNIADERTKEYFINELTKTIQANEDVIAFMQKMAKAALQVAG
;
A
#
# COMPACT_ATOMS: atom_id res chain seq x y z
N MET A 1 -15.59 1.63 20.52
CA MET A 1 -14.41 2.30 19.99
C MET A 1 -14.78 2.74 18.61
N ARG A 2 -14.59 4.02 18.34
CA ARG A 2 -14.87 4.67 17.08
C ARG A 2 -13.72 4.39 16.10
N LEU A 3 -14.07 3.85 14.94
CA LEU A 3 -13.13 3.53 13.86
C LEU A 3 -13.65 4.17 12.57
N ILE A 4 -12.74 4.47 11.65
CA ILE A 4 -13.13 4.85 10.29
C ILE A 4 -12.91 3.66 9.36
N HIS A 5 -13.96 3.22 8.69
CA HIS A 5 -13.93 2.14 7.71
C HIS A 5 -13.97 2.72 6.29
N ILE A 6 -13.08 2.22 5.43
CA ILE A 6 -13.06 2.57 4.01
C ILE A 6 -13.38 1.31 3.21
N ASN A 7 -14.43 1.37 2.40
CA ASN A 7 -14.79 0.31 1.48
C ASN A 7 -14.57 0.79 0.02
N PRO A 8 -13.49 0.35 -0.65
CA PRO A 8 -13.17 0.83 -1.99
C PRO A 8 -14.12 0.31 -3.07
N THR A 9 -14.77 -0.84 -2.85
CA THR A 9 -15.75 -1.40 -3.80
C THR A 9 -17.03 -0.56 -3.84
N LYS A 10 -17.52 -0.13 -2.67
CA LYS A 10 -18.68 0.75 -2.54
C LYS A 10 -18.33 2.23 -2.63
N LYS A 11 -17.04 2.57 -2.58
CA LYS A 11 -16.49 3.92 -2.50
C LYS A 11 -17.02 4.71 -1.31
N THR A 12 -17.18 4.04 -0.16
CA THR A 12 -17.68 4.66 1.07
C THR A 12 -16.59 4.82 2.12
N VAL A 13 -16.72 5.88 2.90
CA VAL A 13 -15.96 6.13 4.13
C VAL A 13 -17.01 6.28 5.22
N GLU A 14 -16.96 5.42 6.22
CA GLU A 14 -18.00 5.31 7.23
C GLU A 14 -17.37 5.27 8.62
N GLU A 15 -18.08 5.83 9.58
CA GLU A 15 -17.74 5.65 10.99
C GLU A 15 -18.43 4.41 11.50
N ILE A 16 -17.67 3.54 12.17
CA ILE A 16 -18.21 2.36 12.80
C ILE A 16 -17.83 2.35 14.29
N ASP A 17 -18.80 1.97 15.11
CA ASP A 17 -18.59 1.72 16.53
C ASP A 17 -18.40 0.21 16.73
N LEU A 18 -17.18 -0.19 17.06
CA LEU A 18 -16.88 -1.57 17.40
C LEU A 18 -16.39 -1.70 18.83
N LYS A 19 -16.80 -2.79 19.47
CA LYS A 19 -16.13 -3.27 20.67
C LYS A 19 -14.89 -4.03 20.21
N VAL A 20 -13.72 -3.43 20.36
CA VAL A 20 -12.47 -4.06 19.95
C VAL A 20 -12.16 -5.20 20.92
N GLU A 21 -12.37 -6.42 20.44
CA GLU A 21 -11.91 -7.67 21.03
C GLU A 21 -10.91 -8.27 20.04
N ALA A 22 -10.05 -9.20 20.46
CA ALA A 22 -8.98 -9.75 19.61
C ALA A 22 -9.47 -10.29 18.25
N ASN A 23 -10.76 -10.65 18.16
CA ASN A 23 -11.37 -11.28 17.00
C ASN A 23 -12.04 -10.27 16.06
N THR A 24 -12.23 -9.02 16.50
CA THR A 24 -13.05 -8.01 15.82
C THR A 24 -12.47 -7.63 14.46
N PHE A 25 -11.16 -7.59 14.30
CA PHE A 25 -10.53 -7.27 13.02
C PHE A 25 -10.66 -8.41 11.99
N TYR A 26 -10.82 -9.66 12.44
CA TYR A 26 -11.01 -10.81 11.55
C TYR A 26 -12.39 -10.85 10.87
N THR A 27 -13.33 -9.98 11.27
CA THR A 27 -14.57 -9.80 10.50
C THR A 27 -14.34 -8.98 9.23
N PHE A 28 -13.23 -8.24 9.14
CA PHE A 28 -12.86 -7.41 8.00
C PHE A 28 -11.70 -8.02 7.19
N PHE A 29 -10.73 -8.64 7.88
CA PHE A 29 -9.48 -9.07 7.26
C PHE A 29 -9.19 -10.56 7.51
N SER A 30 -8.73 -11.26 6.48
CA SER A 30 -8.26 -12.64 6.63
C SER A 30 -6.90 -12.72 7.35
N SER A 31 -6.09 -11.67 7.20
CA SER A 31 -4.80 -11.48 7.84
C SER A 31 -4.55 -9.98 7.98
N ILE A 32 -3.94 -9.52 9.07
CA ILE A 32 -3.83 -8.09 9.37
C ILE A 32 -2.42 -7.59 9.04
N LEU A 33 -2.36 -6.55 8.22
CA LEU A 33 -1.20 -5.68 8.10
C LEU A 33 -1.50 -4.35 8.80
N ILE A 34 -0.56 -3.92 9.64
CA ILE A 34 -0.61 -2.65 10.35
C ILE A 34 0.38 -1.69 9.68
N ASP A 35 -0.11 -0.54 9.26
CA ASP A 35 0.73 0.52 8.69
C ASP A 35 0.50 1.86 9.39
N GLU A 36 1.55 2.65 9.46
CA GLU A 36 1.57 3.99 10.05
C GLU A 36 1.78 5.00 8.94
N LEU A 37 0.70 5.66 8.53
CA LEU A 37 0.81 6.79 7.61
C LEU A 37 1.16 8.06 8.38
N PRO A 38 2.30 8.74 8.08
CA PRO A 38 2.62 10.03 8.68
C PRO A 38 1.51 11.06 8.45
N THR A 39 0.80 10.97 7.33
CA THR A 39 -0.30 11.85 6.94
C THR A 39 -1.56 11.66 7.79
N LEU A 40 -1.72 10.53 8.46
CA LEU A 40 -2.87 10.26 9.33
C LEU A 40 -2.61 10.58 10.80
N ASN A 41 -1.42 11.09 11.18
CA ASN A 41 -1.04 11.64 12.48
C ASN A 41 -1.70 11.00 13.72
N ASN A 42 -0.96 10.18 14.46
CA ASN A 42 -1.46 9.40 15.61
C ASN A 42 -2.62 8.46 15.25
N HIS A 43 -2.64 7.96 14.02
CA HIS A 43 -3.56 6.91 13.61
C HIS A 43 -2.80 5.77 12.96
N THR A 44 -3.45 4.62 12.95
CA THR A 44 -2.93 3.39 12.37
C THR A 44 -3.95 2.82 11.40
N ILE A 45 -3.48 2.28 10.29
CA ILE A 45 -4.30 1.65 9.27
C ILE A 45 -4.14 0.15 9.36
N TYR A 46 -5.26 -0.55 9.44
CA TYR A 46 -5.35 -1.99 9.38
C TYR A 46 -5.86 -2.37 8.01
N LEU A 47 -5.12 -3.27 7.36
CA LEU A 47 -5.35 -3.75 5.99
C LEU A 47 -5.32 -5.26 5.94
N ASP A 48 -5.87 -5.85 4.88
CA ASP A 48 -5.69 -7.27 4.63
C ASP A 48 -4.31 -7.57 4.04
N ALA A 49 -3.51 -8.39 4.73
CA ALA A 49 -2.18 -8.77 4.26
C ALA A 49 -2.21 -9.58 2.93
N ASN A 50 -3.33 -10.23 2.62
CA ASN A 50 -3.53 -11.02 1.40
C ASN A 50 -4.20 -10.21 0.27
N ALA A 51 -4.44 -8.91 0.46
CA ALA A 51 -5.21 -8.09 -0.47
C ALA A 51 -4.68 -8.11 -1.91
N LEU A 52 -3.35 -8.18 -2.08
CA LEU A 52 -2.72 -8.24 -3.40
C LEU A 52 -3.00 -9.57 -4.11
N SER A 53 -2.73 -10.71 -3.47
CA SER A 53 -2.97 -12.04 -4.05
C SER A 53 -4.46 -12.30 -4.31
N GLU A 54 -5.34 -11.69 -3.52
CA GLU A 54 -6.79 -11.75 -3.71
C GLU A 54 -7.31 -10.71 -4.71
N LYS A 55 -6.42 -9.93 -5.34
CA LYS A 55 -6.74 -8.89 -6.33
C LYS A 55 -7.81 -7.91 -5.82
N LYS A 56 -7.75 -7.53 -4.55
CA LYS A 56 -8.68 -6.58 -3.95
C LYS A 56 -8.53 -5.21 -4.60
N THR A 57 -9.63 -4.46 -4.63
CA THR A 57 -9.70 -3.14 -5.27
C THR A 57 -8.63 -2.20 -4.73
N PRO A 58 -7.72 -1.68 -5.58
CA PRO A 58 -6.74 -0.68 -5.17
C PRO A 58 -7.33 0.73 -5.14
N TYR A 59 -6.79 1.58 -4.28
CA TYR A 59 -7.11 3.01 -4.15
C TYR A 59 -6.01 3.70 -3.36
N PHE A 60 -6.00 5.03 -3.32
CA PHE A 60 -5.05 5.78 -2.50
C PHE A 60 -5.71 6.30 -1.23
N ILE A 61 -4.94 6.30 -0.14
CA ILE A 61 -5.16 7.13 1.05
C ILE A 61 -3.98 8.09 1.12
N ALA A 62 -4.26 9.40 0.97
CA ALA A 62 -3.25 10.39 0.66
C ALA A 62 -2.41 9.94 -0.56
N ASP A 63 -1.12 9.72 -0.39
CA ASP A 63 -0.21 9.30 -1.47
C ASP A 63 0.12 7.79 -1.45
N GLN A 64 -0.42 7.04 -0.48
CA GLN A 64 -0.14 5.62 -0.35
C GLN A 64 -1.20 4.78 -1.04
N ILE A 65 -0.74 3.88 -1.91
CA ILE A 65 -1.57 2.85 -2.51
C ILE A 65 -1.99 1.84 -1.43
N VAL A 66 -3.28 1.54 -1.38
CA VAL A 66 -3.91 0.60 -0.44
C VAL A 66 -4.80 -0.35 -1.24
N LEU A 67 -4.90 -1.60 -0.80
CA LEU A 67 -5.71 -2.64 -1.46
C LEU A 67 -6.75 -3.19 -0.51
N GLY A 68 -8.00 -3.26 -0.97
CA GLY A 68 -9.11 -3.81 -0.19
C GLY A 68 -9.62 -2.86 0.90
N GLU A 69 -10.40 -3.39 1.83
CA GLU A 69 -10.93 -2.57 2.91
C GLU A 69 -9.82 -2.05 3.83
N ALA A 70 -10.04 -0.90 4.46
CA ALA A 70 -9.15 -0.37 5.49
C ALA A 70 -9.94 0.04 6.73
N LEU A 71 -9.33 -0.17 7.89
CA LEU A 71 -9.79 0.37 9.17
C LEU A 71 -8.75 1.34 9.71
N ILE A 72 -9.16 2.57 10.01
CA ILE A 72 -8.32 3.59 10.61
C ILE A 72 -8.69 3.72 12.09
N LEU A 73 -7.68 3.57 12.94
CA LEU A 73 -7.78 3.63 14.39
C LEU A 73 -6.96 4.79 14.92
N GLY A 74 -7.46 5.44 15.98
CA GLY A 74 -6.65 6.37 16.75
C GLY A 74 -5.59 5.62 17.54
N ARG A 75 -4.47 6.29 17.81
CA ARG A 75 -3.38 5.73 18.59
C ARG A 75 -2.85 6.74 19.59
N ASN A 76 -2.61 6.29 20.81
CA ASN A 76 -1.93 7.05 21.85
C ASN A 76 -0.76 6.23 22.40
N GLY A 77 0.46 6.53 21.95
CA GLY A 77 1.64 5.74 22.31
C GLY A 77 1.58 4.32 21.71
N PHE A 78 1.27 3.32 22.52
CA PHE A 78 1.10 1.92 22.09
C PHE A 78 -0.36 1.43 22.23
N GLU A 79 -1.28 2.32 22.63
CA GLU A 79 -2.68 1.97 22.83
C GLU A 79 -3.53 2.39 21.64
N GLU A 80 -4.43 1.49 21.21
CA GLU A 80 -5.50 1.79 20.27
C GLU A 80 -6.60 2.58 21.00
N VAL A 81 -6.98 3.72 20.43
CA VAL A 81 -8.01 4.62 20.95
C VAL A 81 -9.00 4.96 19.85
N ASP A 82 -10.07 5.66 20.22
CA ASP A 82 -11.03 6.19 19.24
C ASP A 82 -10.30 7.01 18.18
N ALA A 83 -10.62 6.74 16.91
CA ALA A 83 -10.16 7.56 15.81
C ALA A 83 -10.61 9.01 16.03
N THR A 84 -9.67 9.95 15.99
CA THR A 84 -9.97 11.38 16.16
C THR A 84 -10.27 12.06 14.83
N LEU A 85 -9.88 11.45 13.71
CA LEU A 85 -10.26 11.91 12.37
C LEU A 85 -11.78 11.82 12.15
N SER A 86 -12.33 12.80 11.45
CA SER A 86 -13.69 12.76 10.93
C SER A 86 -13.76 12.00 9.60
N VAL A 87 -14.95 11.46 9.29
CA VAL A 87 -15.22 10.84 7.98
C VAL A 87 -14.91 11.81 6.84
N ALA A 88 -15.31 13.08 6.99
CA ALA A 88 -15.08 14.11 5.97
C ALA A 88 -13.58 14.34 5.71
N GLU A 89 -12.75 14.39 6.76
CA GLU A 89 -11.30 14.53 6.61
C GLU A 89 -10.71 13.35 5.85
N VAL A 90 -11.01 12.12 6.28
CA VAL A 90 -10.54 10.90 5.61
C VAL A 90 -10.98 10.86 4.16
N GLN A 91 -12.22 11.25 3.87
CA GLN A 91 -12.78 11.24 2.53
C GLN A 91 -12.06 12.20 1.57
N THR A 92 -11.45 13.29 2.07
CA THR A 92 -10.60 14.17 1.24
C THR A 92 -9.24 13.57 0.91
N LEU A 93 -8.78 12.60 1.71
CA LEU A 93 -7.52 11.87 1.48
C LEU A 93 -7.72 10.68 0.53
N VAL A 94 -8.95 10.19 0.38
CA VAL A 94 -9.22 8.99 -0.41
C VAL A 94 -9.34 9.33 -1.90
N ASN A 95 -8.55 8.65 -2.73
CA ASN A 95 -8.62 8.76 -4.18
C ASN A 95 -8.78 7.38 -4.83
N TYR A 96 -9.95 7.15 -5.45
CA TYR A 96 -10.27 5.91 -6.15
C TYR A 96 -9.80 5.88 -7.61
N ASN A 97 -9.22 6.97 -8.12
CA ASN A 97 -8.68 7.02 -9.47
C ASN A 97 -7.24 6.50 -9.46
N VAL A 98 -7.09 5.19 -9.67
CA VAL A 98 -5.79 4.52 -9.72
C VAL A 98 -5.25 4.57 -11.16
N PRO A 99 -4.03 5.11 -11.40
CA PRO A 99 -3.44 5.14 -12.73
C PRO A 99 -3.26 3.74 -13.34
N GLN A 100 -3.38 3.65 -14.67
CA GLN A 100 -3.28 2.37 -15.39
C GLN A 100 -1.98 1.61 -15.09
N PHE A 101 -0.85 2.32 -14.99
CA PHE A 101 0.44 1.73 -14.62
C PHE A 101 0.37 0.93 -13.31
N TYR A 102 -0.30 1.46 -12.27
CA TYR A 102 -0.47 0.72 -11.02
C TYR A 102 -1.32 -0.52 -11.23
N LEU A 103 -2.43 -0.41 -11.97
CA LEU A 103 -3.32 -1.54 -12.22
C LEU A 103 -2.57 -2.68 -12.93
N ASP A 104 -1.82 -2.35 -13.97
CA ASP A 104 -1.04 -3.33 -14.75
C ASP A 104 0.02 -4.03 -13.88
N VAL A 105 0.76 -3.25 -13.08
CA VAL A 105 1.80 -3.81 -12.21
C VAL A 105 1.21 -4.61 -11.06
N LEU A 106 0.13 -4.15 -10.43
CA LEU A 106 -0.54 -4.89 -9.36
C LEU A 106 -1.09 -6.23 -9.87
N ASP A 107 -1.63 -6.27 -11.09
CA ASP A 107 -2.11 -7.52 -11.71
C ASP A 107 -0.98 -8.52 -11.99
N LEU A 108 0.22 -8.04 -12.30
CA LEU A 108 1.42 -8.86 -12.41
C LEU A 108 1.87 -9.37 -11.04
N LEU A 109 2.00 -8.47 -10.05
CA LEU A 109 2.49 -8.83 -8.72
C LEU A 109 1.53 -9.75 -7.96
N ALA A 110 0.23 -9.68 -8.24
CA ALA A 110 -0.77 -10.60 -7.68
C ALA A 110 -0.52 -12.08 -8.02
N GLN A 111 0.35 -12.38 -9.00
CA GLN A 111 0.74 -13.74 -9.38
C GLN A 111 1.90 -14.28 -8.53
N THR A 112 2.35 -13.51 -7.54
CA THR A 112 3.54 -13.77 -6.73
C THR A 112 3.20 -13.71 -5.24
N ASP A 113 4.14 -14.03 -4.36
CA ASP A 113 3.99 -13.98 -2.90
C ASP A 113 4.51 -12.67 -2.27
N VAL A 114 4.82 -11.66 -3.09
CA VAL A 114 5.37 -10.40 -2.60
C VAL A 114 4.36 -9.62 -1.77
N ASN A 115 4.86 -8.92 -0.76
CA ASN A 115 4.08 -7.97 0.02
C ASN A 115 4.49 -6.55 -0.36
N LEU A 116 3.52 -5.72 -0.77
CA LEU A 116 3.77 -4.36 -1.27
C LEU A 116 4.45 -3.44 -0.24
N TYR A 117 4.15 -3.68 1.03
CA TYR A 117 4.50 -2.79 2.14
C TYR A 117 5.70 -3.32 2.93
N ARG A 118 6.08 -4.58 2.74
CA ARG A 118 7.28 -5.14 3.38
C ARG A 118 8.52 -4.38 2.91
N ALA A 119 9.25 -3.85 3.89
CA ALA A 119 10.50 -3.16 3.65
C ALA A 119 11.57 -4.09 3.05
N PHE A 120 12.35 -3.52 2.15
CA PHE A 120 13.62 -4.04 1.68
C PHE A 120 14.67 -2.91 1.72
N TYR A 121 15.94 -3.29 1.60
CA TYR A 121 17.04 -2.34 1.73
C TYR A 121 17.84 -2.22 0.45
N VAL A 122 18.15 -0.98 0.07
CA VAL A 122 19.06 -0.68 -1.05
C VAL A 122 20.18 0.23 -0.57
N GLU A 123 21.39 -0.02 -1.04
CA GLU A 123 22.54 0.84 -0.79
C GLU A 123 22.60 1.95 -1.85
N HIS A 124 22.71 3.19 -1.40
CA HIS A 124 22.84 4.38 -2.25
C HIS A 124 23.66 5.44 -1.51
N ASN A 125 24.68 6.01 -2.15
CA ASN A 125 25.58 7.02 -1.53
C ASN A 125 26.16 6.60 -0.16
N ASN A 126 26.57 5.33 -0.01
CA ASN A 126 27.03 4.71 1.24
C ASN A 126 26.01 4.74 2.39
N GLN A 127 24.73 4.95 2.08
CA GLN A 127 23.62 4.86 3.02
C GLN A 127 22.72 3.68 2.66
N LYS A 128 22.23 2.99 3.69
CA LYS A 128 21.26 1.91 3.56
C LYS A 128 19.86 2.53 3.63
N MET A 129 19.21 2.63 2.48
CA MET A 129 17.85 3.16 2.35
C MET A 129 16.85 2.02 2.58
N GLU A 130 15.87 2.25 3.44
CA GLU A 130 14.72 1.37 3.64
C GLU A 130 13.59 1.81 2.70
N LEU A 131 13.14 0.93 1.82
CA LEU A 131 12.11 1.19 0.81
C LEU A 131 11.16 0.00 0.72
N ASN A 132 10.05 0.14 -0.01
CA ASN A 132 9.12 -0.95 -0.29
C ASN A 132 8.65 -0.89 -1.75
N ILE A 133 7.84 -1.87 -2.17
CA ILE A 133 7.37 -1.94 -3.56
C ILE A 133 6.46 -0.75 -3.87
N ALA A 134 5.59 -0.35 -2.93
CA ALA A 134 4.71 0.81 -3.10
C ALA A 134 5.48 2.08 -3.48
N TRP A 135 6.64 2.33 -2.84
CA TRP A 135 7.52 3.45 -3.18
C TRP A 135 8.06 3.36 -4.61
N VAL A 136 8.47 2.16 -5.05
CA VAL A 136 8.93 1.93 -6.43
C VAL A 136 7.83 2.23 -7.42
N LEU A 137 6.60 1.78 -7.16
CA LEU A 137 5.46 2.03 -8.04
C LEU A 137 5.16 3.53 -8.13
N TYR A 138 5.23 4.25 -7.01
CA TYR A 138 5.06 5.70 -7.01
C TYR A 138 6.05 6.40 -7.93
N PHE A 139 7.34 6.05 -7.84
CA PHE A 139 8.37 6.66 -8.67
C PHE A 139 8.18 6.37 -10.16
N PHE A 140 7.90 5.12 -10.54
CA PHE A 140 7.73 4.78 -11.94
C PHE A 140 6.41 5.28 -12.53
N ASN A 141 5.39 5.48 -11.70
CA ASN A 141 4.13 6.08 -12.14
C ASN A 141 4.29 7.53 -12.65
N ILE A 142 5.25 8.28 -12.11
CA ILE A 142 5.53 9.66 -12.54
C ILE A 142 6.57 9.74 -13.67
N ALA A 143 7.17 8.62 -14.08
CA ALA A 143 8.11 8.57 -15.19
C ALA A 143 7.39 8.75 -16.55
N ASP A 144 8.17 8.88 -17.63
CA ASP A 144 7.63 8.90 -18.98
C ASP A 144 7.07 7.53 -19.40
N GLU A 145 6.17 7.51 -20.38
CA GLU A 145 5.47 6.29 -20.81
C GLU A 145 6.41 5.17 -21.27
N ARG A 146 7.53 5.49 -21.92
CA ARG A 146 8.51 4.48 -22.33
C ARG A 146 9.17 3.82 -21.13
N THR A 147 9.43 4.58 -20.06
CA THR A 147 9.98 4.05 -18.81
C THR A 147 8.97 3.15 -18.09
N LYS A 148 7.68 3.49 -18.11
CA LYS A 148 6.60 2.65 -17.59
C LYS A 148 6.47 1.33 -18.37
N GLU A 149 6.45 1.40 -19.70
CA GLU A 149 6.41 0.23 -20.56
C GLU A 149 7.61 -0.69 -20.33
N TYR A 150 8.81 -0.12 -20.19
CA TYR A 150 10.02 -0.87 -19.86
C TYR A 150 9.87 -1.61 -18.52
N PHE A 151 9.40 -0.93 -17.48
CA PHE A 151 9.18 -1.53 -16.16
C PHE A 151 8.23 -2.74 -16.25
N ILE A 152 7.07 -2.58 -16.89
CA ILE A 152 6.06 -3.64 -17.02
C ILE A 152 6.63 -4.83 -17.79
N ASN A 153 7.34 -4.58 -18.89
CA ASN A 153 7.93 -5.63 -19.71
C ASN A 153 9.00 -6.42 -18.96
N GLU A 154 9.89 -5.76 -18.22
CA GLU A 154 10.93 -6.44 -17.45
C GLU A 154 10.37 -7.18 -16.23
N LEU A 155 9.37 -6.62 -15.56
CA LEU A 155 8.66 -7.32 -14.49
C LEU A 155 7.99 -8.59 -15.03
N THR A 156 7.32 -8.50 -16.18
CA THR A 156 6.69 -9.64 -16.84
C THR A 156 7.71 -10.75 -17.13
N LYS A 157 8.87 -10.39 -17.68
CA LYS A 157 9.96 -11.36 -17.93
C LYS A 157 10.47 -12.00 -16.64
N THR A 158 10.67 -11.20 -15.59
CA THR A 158 11.13 -11.67 -14.27
C THR A 158 10.17 -12.74 -13.73
N ILE A 159 8.86 -12.45 -13.75
CA ILE A 159 7.82 -13.39 -13.28
C ILE A 159 7.77 -14.65 -14.15
N GLN A 160 7.80 -14.50 -15.48
CA GLN A 160 7.76 -15.65 -16.41
C GLN A 160 8.99 -16.56 -16.29
N ALA A 161 10.15 -15.99 -15.96
CA ALA A 161 11.38 -16.72 -15.69
C ALA A 161 11.43 -17.32 -14.27
N ASN A 162 10.40 -17.06 -13.43
CA ASN A 162 10.35 -17.44 -12.03
C ASN A 162 11.56 -16.92 -11.23
N GLU A 163 12.02 -15.72 -11.58
CA GLU A 163 13.10 -15.00 -10.91
C GLU A 163 12.59 -14.23 -9.68
N ASP A 164 13.52 -13.81 -8.82
CA ASP A 164 13.19 -13.07 -7.59
C ASP A 164 12.67 -11.65 -7.90
N VAL A 165 11.37 -11.47 -7.70
CA VAL A 165 10.67 -10.19 -7.88
C VAL A 165 11.16 -9.12 -6.90
N ILE A 166 11.55 -9.49 -5.67
CA ILE A 166 12.11 -8.53 -4.72
C ILE A 166 13.46 -8.03 -5.20
N ALA A 167 14.30 -8.91 -5.77
CA ALA A 167 15.55 -8.49 -6.39
C ALA A 167 15.33 -7.55 -7.58
N PHE A 168 14.31 -7.81 -8.41
CA PHE A 168 13.89 -6.89 -9.47
C PHE A 168 13.46 -5.53 -8.91
N MET A 169 12.63 -5.50 -7.86
CA MET A 169 12.17 -4.26 -7.22
C MET A 169 13.33 -3.47 -6.60
N GLN A 170 14.30 -4.14 -5.98
CA GLN A 170 15.52 -3.49 -5.49
C GLN A 170 16.35 -2.88 -6.62
N LYS A 171 16.46 -3.56 -7.77
CA LYS A 171 17.14 -3.03 -8.97
C LYS A 171 16.43 -1.77 -9.48
N MET A 172 15.10 -1.80 -9.57
CA MET A 172 14.31 -0.65 -10.00
C MET A 172 14.40 0.52 -9.01
N ALA A 173 14.38 0.24 -7.70
CA ALA A 173 14.59 1.24 -6.67
C ALA A 173 15.97 1.92 -6.78
N LYS A 174 17.03 1.14 -7.03
CA LYS A 174 18.38 1.71 -7.26
C LYS A 174 18.42 2.61 -8.49
N ALA A 175 17.78 2.21 -9.59
CA ALA A 175 17.69 3.03 -10.80
C ALA A 175 16.92 4.34 -10.53
N ALA A 176 15.81 4.27 -9.79
CA ALA A 176 15.04 5.43 -9.38
C ALA A 176 15.86 6.42 -8.53
N LEU A 177 16.58 5.92 -7.52
CA LEU A 177 17.43 6.76 -6.66
C LEU A 177 18.57 7.44 -7.44
N GLN A 178 19.11 6.81 -8.47
CA GLN A 178 20.13 7.43 -9.34
C GLN A 178 19.61 8.60 -10.17
N VAL A 179 18.30 8.63 -10.46
CA VAL A 179 17.66 9.71 -11.23
C VAL A 179 17.12 10.81 -10.30
N ALA A 180 16.76 10.44 -9.06
CA ALA A 180 16.23 11.36 -8.06
C ALA A 180 17.31 12.22 -7.35
N GLY A 181 18.56 11.75 -7.31
CA GLY A 181 19.71 12.44 -6.71
C GLY A 181 20.52 13.24 -7.73
#